data_AF-A0A0H3LMW8-F1
#
_entry.id   AF-A0A0H3LMW8-F1
#
_cell.length_a   1.000
_cell.length_b   1.000
_cell.length_c   1.000
_cell.angle_alpha   90.00
_cell.angle_beta   90.00
_cell.angle_gamma   90.00
#
_symmetry.space_group_name_H-M   'P 1'
#
loop_
_entity.id
_entity.type
_entity.pdbx_description
1 polymer ?
#
loop_
_entity_poly.entity_id
_entity_poly.type
_entity_poly.pdbx_seq_one_letter_code
_entity_poly.pdbx_strand_id
1 'polypeptide(L)'
;MLKTLCKTALAAGAALGLAGACAAQGAETHLAMAEMGGTMHAAAQACGDYKPAELSDMKARQQQAMAGMGVSAEQFETAFAAGLEKGRQQIAGASAQQKQQMCEQLRAMPRQ
;
A
#
# COMPACT_ATOMS: atom_id res chain seq x y z
N MET A 1 -42.81 -7.09 11.08
CA MET A 1 -43.38 -7.27 9.73
C MET A 1 -42.28 -7.86 8.85
N LEU A 2 -42.39 -9.15 8.45
CA LEU A 2 -42.60 -9.59 7.05
C LEU A 2 -41.55 -9.00 6.09
N LYS A 3 -40.69 -9.69 5.34
CA LYS A 3 -40.64 -11.04 4.74
C LYS A 3 -39.22 -11.19 4.17
N THR A 4 -38.47 -12.26 4.48
CA THR A 4 -38.30 -13.44 3.62
C THR A 4 -37.58 -13.15 2.30
N LEU A 5 -36.34 -13.65 2.15
CA LEU A 5 -35.87 -14.43 0.98
C LEU A 5 -34.39 -14.88 1.18
N CYS A 6 -34.14 -15.75 2.16
CA CYS A 6 -33.06 -16.72 2.08
C CYS A 6 -33.70 -18.10 2.21
N LYS A 7 -34.43 -18.46 1.17
CA LYS A 7 -35.18 -19.72 1.09
C LYS A 7 -34.22 -20.81 0.64
N THR A 8 -33.75 -21.56 1.63
CA THR A 8 -33.51 -23.02 1.59
C THR A 8 -32.91 -23.60 0.31
N ALA A 9 -31.61 -23.87 0.34
CA ALA A 9 -31.04 -25.06 -0.29
C ALA A 9 -30.39 -25.90 0.82
N LEU A 10 -31.22 -26.68 1.52
CA LEU A 10 -30.74 -27.79 2.35
C LEU A 10 -30.50 -28.95 1.38
N ALA A 11 -29.27 -29.10 0.91
CA ALA A 11 -28.79 -30.34 0.31
C ALA A 11 -27.68 -30.86 1.22
N ALA A 12 -27.95 -31.99 1.85
CA ALA A 12 -27.01 -32.72 2.70
C ALA A 12 -25.77 -33.10 1.87
N GLY A 13 -24.58 -32.76 2.38
CA GLY A 13 -23.32 -33.18 1.76
C GLY A 13 -22.12 -32.41 2.32
N ALA A 14 -21.33 -33.09 3.14
CA ALA A 14 -19.96 -32.76 3.55
C ALA A 14 -19.72 -31.33 4.10
N ALA A 15 -19.70 -31.26 5.43
CA ALA A 15 -18.93 -30.25 6.16
C ALA A 15 -17.47 -30.28 5.69
N LEU A 16 -16.99 -29.18 5.09
CA LEU A 16 -15.58 -28.73 5.00
C LEU A 16 -15.54 -27.55 4.03
N GLY A 17 -15.74 -26.34 4.51
CA GLY A 17 -15.56 -25.15 3.69
C GLY A 17 -16.07 -23.89 4.36
N LEU A 18 -15.32 -22.80 4.19
CA LEU A 18 -15.56 -21.44 4.70
C LEU A 18 -15.11 -21.14 6.13
N ALA A 19 -13.90 -21.55 6.49
CA ALA A 19 -13.08 -20.80 7.44
C ALA A 19 -11.78 -20.41 6.72
N GLY A 20 -11.75 -19.24 6.07
CA GLY A 20 -10.54 -18.80 5.38
C GLY A 20 -10.62 -17.43 4.71
N ALA A 21 -11.82 -16.95 4.40
CA ALA A 21 -12.00 -15.68 3.69
C ALA A 21 -11.90 -14.41 4.57
N CYS A 22 -11.37 -14.46 5.79
CA CYS A 22 -11.16 -13.27 6.63
C CYS A 22 -9.68 -12.93 6.91
N ALA A 23 -8.73 -13.81 6.56
CA ALA A 23 -7.29 -13.58 6.80
C ALA A 23 -6.57 -12.96 5.60
N ALA A 24 -7.13 -13.09 4.38
CA ALA A 24 -6.50 -12.58 3.16
C ALA A 24 -6.67 -11.06 2.98
N GLN A 25 -7.78 -10.46 3.44
CA GLN A 25 -8.01 -9.02 3.23
C GLN A 25 -7.02 -8.13 4.00
N GLY A 26 -6.56 -8.56 5.17
CA GLY A 26 -5.61 -7.78 5.99
C GLY A 26 -4.21 -7.71 5.37
N ALA A 27 -3.70 -8.86 4.92
CA ALA A 27 -2.37 -8.94 4.32
C ALA A 27 -2.26 -8.13 3.02
N GLU A 28 -3.24 -8.24 2.11
CA GLU A 28 -3.24 -7.46 0.87
C GLU A 28 -3.35 -5.95 1.13
N THR A 29 -4.16 -5.55 2.11
CA THR A 29 -4.28 -4.14 2.51
C THR A 29 -2.96 -3.60 3.04
N HIS A 30 -2.23 -4.38 3.85
CA HIS A 30 -0.92 -3.95 4.36
C HIS A 30 0.10 -3.83 3.23
N LEU A 31 0.16 -4.80 2.29
CA LEU A 31 1.09 -4.73 1.15
C LEU A 31 0.84 -3.50 0.27
N ALA A 32 -0.43 -3.10 0.08
CA ALA A 32 -0.75 -1.87 -0.64
C ALA A 32 -0.18 -0.61 0.05
N MET A 33 -0.02 -0.62 1.38
CA MET A 33 0.65 0.48 2.10
C MET A 33 2.15 0.53 1.79
N ALA A 34 2.84 -0.62 1.72
CA ALA A 34 4.25 -0.66 1.29
C ALA A 34 4.41 -0.12 -0.13
N GLU A 35 3.54 -0.54 -1.06
CA GLU A 35 3.54 -0.04 -2.44
C GLU A 35 3.31 1.48 -2.50
N MET A 36 2.35 2.00 -1.71
CA MET A 36 2.12 3.43 -1.59
C MET A 36 3.38 4.16 -1.07
N GLY A 37 4.05 3.60 -0.07
CA GLY A 37 5.31 4.12 0.46
C GLY A 37 6.41 4.21 -0.60
N GLY A 38 6.57 3.16 -1.41
CA GLY A 38 7.48 3.16 -2.55
C GLY A 38 7.14 4.25 -3.57
N THR A 39 5.87 4.38 -3.93
CA THR A 39 5.39 5.40 -4.87
C THR A 39 5.71 6.82 -4.35
N MET A 40 5.47 7.06 -3.06
CA MET A 40 5.76 8.34 -2.43
C MET A 40 7.25 8.61 -2.29
N HIS A 41 8.05 7.57 -2.06
CA HIS A 41 9.50 7.68 -2.04
C HIS A 41 10.05 8.10 -3.41
N ALA A 42 9.53 7.56 -4.52
CA ALA A 42 9.91 7.99 -5.87
C ALA A 42 9.57 9.47 -6.10
N ALA A 43 8.38 9.89 -5.68
CA ALA A 43 7.94 11.27 -5.82
C ALA A 43 8.81 12.22 -4.98
N ALA A 44 9.14 11.85 -3.74
CA ALA A 44 10.04 12.61 -2.88
C ALA A 44 11.46 12.73 -3.45
N GLN A 45 12.00 11.66 -4.07
CA GLN A 45 13.27 11.71 -4.81
C GLN A 45 13.20 12.71 -5.97
N ALA A 46 12.12 12.69 -6.75
CA ALA A 46 11.97 13.57 -7.91
C ALA A 46 11.79 15.05 -7.53
N CYS A 47 11.18 15.33 -6.39
CA CYS A 47 10.97 16.69 -5.91
C CYS A 47 12.20 17.32 -5.26
N GLY A 48 13.20 16.51 -4.84
CA GLY A 48 14.48 17.01 -4.31
C GLY A 48 14.44 17.62 -2.91
N ASP A 49 13.28 17.64 -2.26
CA ASP A 49 13.06 18.28 -0.96
C ASP A 49 13.48 17.41 0.26
N TYR A 50 13.97 16.20 0.01
CA TYR A 50 14.38 15.21 1.01
C TYR A 50 15.82 14.74 0.74
N LYS A 51 16.64 14.64 1.79
CA LYS A 51 17.96 14.04 1.72
C LYS A 51 17.84 12.52 1.57
N PRO A 52 18.82 11.84 0.93
CA PRO A 52 18.83 10.39 0.82
C PRO A 52 18.71 9.66 2.18
N ALA A 53 19.35 10.19 3.22
CA ALA A 53 19.25 9.64 4.57
C ALA A 53 17.82 9.73 5.14
N GLU A 54 17.13 10.86 4.94
CA GLU A 54 15.74 11.04 5.41
C GLU A 54 14.80 10.05 4.73
N LEU A 55 14.98 9.84 3.41
CA LEU A 55 14.21 8.87 2.64
C LEU A 55 14.48 7.42 3.07
N SER A 56 15.74 7.08 3.37
CA SER A 56 16.12 5.79 3.93
C SER A 56 15.47 5.55 5.29
N ASP A 57 15.53 6.55 6.17
CA ASP A 57 14.93 6.46 7.50
C ASP A 57 13.40 6.32 7.42
N MET A 58 12.74 7.02 6.50
CA MET A 58 11.29 6.88 6.27
C MET A 58 10.93 5.46 5.81
N LYS A 59 11.70 4.89 4.88
CA LYS A 59 11.50 3.50 4.45
C LYS A 59 11.67 2.53 5.63
N ALA A 60 12.73 2.70 6.42
CA ALA A 60 12.99 1.85 7.59
C ALA A 60 11.86 1.94 8.63
N ARG A 61 11.35 3.14 8.92
CA ARG A 61 10.19 3.34 9.81
C ARG A 61 8.94 2.65 9.27
N GLN A 62 8.68 2.76 7.98
CA GLN A 62 7.54 2.09 7.35
C GLN A 62 7.67 0.56 7.45
N GLN A 63 8.84 0.01 7.14
CA GLN A 63 9.12 -1.41 7.26
C GLN A 63 8.88 -1.92 8.68
N GLN A 64 9.38 -1.18 9.69
CA GLN A 64 9.19 -1.53 11.10
C GLN A 64 7.72 -1.51 11.51
N ALA A 65 6.97 -0.49 11.10
CA ALA A 65 5.54 -0.41 11.37
C ALA A 65 4.78 -1.58 10.72
N MET A 66 5.14 -1.95 9.50
CA MET A 66 4.50 -3.05 8.77
C MET A 66 4.87 -4.43 9.30
N ALA A 67 6.06 -4.61 9.86
CA ALA A 67 6.42 -5.82 10.59
C ALA A 67 5.47 -6.05 11.79
N GLY A 68 5.10 -4.99 12.50
CA GLY A 68 4.08 -5.04 13.57
C GLY A 68 2.68 -5.41 13.10
N MET A 69 2.42 -5.31 11.79
CA MET A 69 1.16 -5.68 11.14
C MET A 69 1.22 -7.05 10.43
N GLY A 70 2.30 -7.81 10.65
CA GLY A 70 2.46 -9.17 10.13
C GLY A 70 3.03 -9.26 8.71
N VAL A 71 3.57 -8.17 8.16
CA VAL A 71 4.25 -8.20 6.85
C VAL A 71 5.71 -8.59 7.04
N SER A 72 6.18 -9.59 6.30
CA SER A 72 7.59 -9.98 6.35
C SER A 72 8.49 -8.93 5.69
N ALA A 73 9.78 -8.93 6.02
CA ALA A 73 10.73 -8.02 5.40
C ALA A 73 10.79 -8.21 3.87
N GLU A 74 10.77 -9.45 3.39
CA GLU A 74 10.77 -9.76 1.95
C GLU A 74 9.52 -9.27 1.24
N GLN A 75 8.34 -9.46 1.85
CA GLN A 75 7.07 -8.98 1.32
C GLN A 75 7.03 -7.45 1.26
N PHE A 76 7.53 -6.79 2.31
CA PHE A 76 7.66 -5.33 2.34
C PHE A 76 8.57 -4.84 1.22
N GLU A 77 9.78 -5.39 1.10
CA GLU A 77 10.76 -4.96 0.09
C GLU A 77 10.22 -5.16 -1.33
N THR A 78 9.55 -6.28 -1.59
CA THR A 78 8.92 -6.55 -2.88
C THR A 78 7.83 -5.52 -3.22
N ALA A 79 6.90 -5.28 -2.30
CA ALA A 79 5.81 -4.33 -2.51
C ALA A 79 6.32 -2.88 -2.61
N PHE A 80 7.27 -2.50 -1.75
CA PHE A 80 7.89 -1.18 -1.78
C PHE A 80 8.65 -0.95 -3.10
N ALA A 81 9.43 -1.92 -3.57
CA ALA A 81 10.13 -1.82 -4.85
C ALA A 81 9.17 -1.69 -6.03
N ALA A 82 8.06 -2.45 -6.03
CA ALA A 82 7.02 -2.33 -7.05
C ALA A 82 6.40 -0.92 -7.07
N GLY A 83 6.10 -0.37 -5.88
CA GLY A 83 5.61 1.00 -5.73
C GLY A 83 6.61 2.05 -6.18
N LEU A 84 7.89 1.88 -5.84
CA LEU A 84 8.96 2.79 -6.24
C LEU A 84 9.08 2.86 -7.77
N GLU A 85 9.05 1.72 -8.44
CA GLU A 85 9.12 1.66 -9.89
C GLU A 85 7.88 2.27 -10.55
N LYS A 86 6.68 1.94 -10.04
CA LYS A 86 5.43 2.56 -10.48
C LYS A 86 5.45 4.08 -10.35
N GLY A 87 5.93 4.60 -9.22
CA GLY A 87 6.08 6.04 -8.99
C GLY A 87 7.05 6.67 -10.00
N ARG A 88 8.20 6.04 -10.28
CA ARG A 88 9.15 6.52 -11.31
C ARG A 88 8.51 6.59 -12.68
N GLN A 89 7.72 5.60 -13.08
CA GLN A 89 7.02 5.58 -14.35
C GLN A 89 5.97 6.70 -14.44
N GLN A 90 5.18 6.91 -13.38
CA GLN A 90 4.21 8.01 -13.29
C GLN A 90 4.90 9.37 -13.44
N ILE A 91 6.02 9.56 -12.76
CA ILE A 91 6.81 10.80 -12.82
C ILE A 91 7.44 10.97 -14.21
N ALA A 92 7.93 9.91 -14.83
CA ALA A 92 8.49 9.99 -16.18
C ALA A 92 7.44 10.45 -17.21
N GLY A 93 6.20 9.98 -17.08
CA GLY A 93 5.08 10.36 -17.95
C GLY A 93 4.38 11.67 -17.60
N ALA A 94 4.65 12.26 -16.43
CA ALA A 94 3.99 13.48 -15.98
C ALA A 94 4.51 14.74 -16.70
N SER A 95 3.62 15.69 -16.97
CA SER A 95 3.99 17.03 -17.44
C SER A 95 4.71 17.84 -16.35
N ALA A 96 5.39 18.92 -16.73
CA ALA A 96 6.05 19.81 -15.76
C ALA A 96 5.06 20.37 -14.72
N GLN A 97 3.87 20.78 -15.15
CA GLN A 97 2.81 21.26 -14.25
C GLN A 97 2.35 20.18 -13.28
N GLN A 98 2.18 18.94 -13.74
CA GLN A 98 1.78 17.82 -12.87
C GLN A 98 2.87 17.49 -11.85
N LYS A 99 4.15 17.49 -12.25
CA LYS A 99 5.28 17.31 -11.32
C LYS A 99 5.32 18.42 -10.27
N GLN A 100 5.12 19.66 -10.69
CA GLN A 100 5.10 20.79 -9.77
C GLN A 100 3.98 20.66 -8.74
N GLN A 101 2.75 20.35 -9.17
CA GLN A 101 1.62 20.12 -8.27
C GLN A 101 1.87 18.97 -7.29
N MET A 102 2.43 17.85 -7.77
CA MET A 102 2.83 16.72 -6.93
C MET A 102 3.84 17.14 -5.86
N CYS A 103 4.86 17.92 -6.22
CA CYS A 103 5.87 18.39 -5.27
C CYS A 103 5.31 19.39 -4.25
N GLU A 104 4.42 20.28 -4.67
CA GLU A 104 3.73 21.21 -3.76
C GLU A 104 2.88 20.44 -2.73
N GLN A 105 2.17 19.40 -3.17
CA GLN A 105 1.39 18.53 -2.28
C GLN A 105 2.28 17.78 -1.29
N LEU A 106 3.40 17.21 -1.76
CA LEU A 106 4.38 16.54 -0.88
C LEU A 106 4.96 17.47 0.18
N ARG A 107 5.19 18.74 -0.17
CA ARG A 107 5.73 19.75 0.74
C ARG A 107 4.70 20.21 1.77
N ALA A 108 3.41 20.20 1.41
CA ALA A 108 2.31 20.52 2.31
C ALA A 108 2.01 19.41 3.33
N MET A 109 2.53 18.19 3.12
CA MET A 109 2.36 17.11 4.09
C MET A 109 3.21 17.36 5.35
N PRO A 110 2.65 17.16 6.55
CA PRO A 110 3.40 17.27 7.79
C PRO A 110 4.57 16.27 7.80
N ARG A 111 5.78 16.77 8.03
CA ARG A 111 6.96 15.93 8.27
C ARG A 111 6.93 15.53 9.75
N GLN A 112 6.55 14.29 10.05
CA GLN A 112 6.53 13.74 11.41
C GLN A 112 7.64 12.72 11.61
#